data_AF-A0A812RIC3-F1
#
_entry.id   AF-A0A812RIC3-F1
#
_cell.length_a   1.000
_cell.length_b   1.000
_cell.length_c   1.000
_cell.angle_alpha   90.00
_cell.angle_beta   90.00
_cell.angle_gamma   90.00
#
_symmetry.space_group_name_H-M   'P 1'
#
loop_
_entity.id
_entity.type
_entity.pdbx_description
1 polymer ?
#
loop_
_entity_poly.entity_id
_entity_poly.type
_entity_poly.pdbx_seq_one_letter_code
_entity_poly.pdbx_strand_id
1 'polypeptide(L)'
;MMHPAFYKRTSERSFFADKQSEVGTGQGWQGRKDNAGILFVVLSHSSNYETQVDAIMNTWGGDVREVRADGLLIVGDEARPDHEPPIMGVSMCGDDHGKALCCRIGYALQEAAKQLEEYSWFFVLDDDVYVNIDNARQALLARDPSDLIALGIPNCGVEDAGGFCGGAGYIVSQASLRKIMARSGEAFQADLMGNLVSGADGSVWGDLSVS
;
A
#
# COMPACT_ATOMS: atom_id res chain seq x y z
N MET A 1 27.46 -31.45 -41.23
CA MET A 1 28.30 -30.27 -41.55
C MET A 1 27.39 -29.05 -41.67
N MET A 2 27.80 -27.94 -41.04
CA MET A 2 27.36 -26.53 -41.21
C MET A 2 25.87 -26.19 -40.93
N HIS A 3 25.54 -25.57 -39.79
CA HIS A 3 25.59 -24.14 -39.38
C HIS A 3 24.39 -23.27 -39.84
N PRO A 4 23.96 -22.31 -38.99
CA PRO A 4 22.57 -21.82 -38.90
C PRO A 4 22.33 -20.48 -39.62
N ALA A 5 21.05 -20.19 -39.89
CA ALA A 5 20.61 -18.94 -40.51
C ALA A 5 20.40 -17.84 -39.45
N PHE A 6 21.21 -16.79 -39.56
CA PHE A 6 20.99 -15.46 -38.99
C PHE A 6 19.85 -14.76 -39.74
N TYR A 7 18.94 -14.08 -39.00
CA TYR A 7 18.07 -13.05 -39.57
C TYR A 7 18.26 -11.73 -38.80
N LYS A 8 18.66 -10.68 -39.53
CA LYS A 8 18.71 -9.27 -39.10
C LYS A 8 17.70 -8.47 -39.93
N ARG A 9 16.94 -7.57 -39.28
CA ARG A 9 16.46 -6.23 -39.72
C ARG A 9 15.31 -5.77 -38.79
N THR A 10 15.06 -4.51 -38.47
CA THR A 10 15.57 -3.20 -38.96
C THR A 10 15.22 -2.13 -37.91
N SER A 11 16.04 -1.08 -37.87
CA SER A 11 15.77 0.21 -37.24
C SER A 11 14.83 1.08 -38.08
N GLU A 12 13.89 1.79 -37.46
CA GLU A 12 13.41 3.09 -37.94
C GLU A 12 13.17 4.04 -36.76
N ARG A 13 13.63 5.28 -36.94
CA ARG A 13 13.61 6.39 -35.99
C ARG A 13 12.57 7.41 -36.45
N SER A 14 11.88 8.00 -35.47
CA SER A 14 11.43 9.39 -35.35
C SER A 14 10.48 9.99 -36.40
N PHE A 15 9.26 10.35 -35.96
CA PHE A 15 8.47 11.43 -36.53
C PHE A 15 7.84 12.29 -35.39
N PHE A 16 8.32 13.53 -35.32
CA PHE A 16 7.73 14.77 -34.79
C PHE A 16 7.63 15.10 -33.29
N ALA A 17 8.27 16.22 -32.98
CA ALA A 17 8.28 17.01 -31.76
C ALA A 17 7.22 18.13 -31.79
N ASP A 18 7.11 18.80 -30.64
CA ASP A 18 6.53 20.11 -30.35
C ASP A 18 5.00 20.26 -30.31
N LYS A 19 4.50 20.46 -29.09
CA LYS A 19 3.70 21.65 -28.71
C LYS A 19 3.80 21.90 -27.20
N GLN A 20 4.51 22.96 -26.83
CA GLN A 20 4.35 23.66 -25.55
C GLN A 20 3.36 24.82 -25.71
N SER A 21 2.75 25.17 -24.57
CA SER A 21 2.01 26.39 -24.22
C SER A 21 0.56 26.54 -24.69
N GLU A 22 -0.37 26.48 -23.73
CA GLU A 22 -1.32 27.57 -23.47
C GLU A 22 -1.49 27.74 -21.94
N VAL A 23 -1.46 29.01 -21.51
CA VAL A 23 -1.64 29.48 -20.13
C VAL A 23 -3.12 29.80 -19.94
N GLY A 24 -3.75 29.20 -18.93
CA GLY A 24 -5.11 29.51 -18.49
C GLY A 24 -5.17 29.65 -16.97
N THR A 25 -5.56 30.85 -16.52
CA THR A 25 -5.61 31.28 -15.13
C THR A 25 -6.76 30.64 -14.36
N GLY A 26 -6.43 29.83 -13.35
CA GLY A 26 -7.32 29.39 -12.28
C GLY A 26 -6.45 28.79 -11.19
N GLN A 27 -6.53 29.32 -9.96
CA GLN A 27 -5.73 28.84 -8.83
C GLN A 27 -6.16 27.40 -8.46
N GLY A 28 -5.50 26.42 -9.06
CA GLY A 28 -5.53 25.02 -8.68
C GLY A 28 -4.23 24.65 -7.98
N TRP A 29 -4.33 23.92 -6.87
CA TRP A 29 -3.19 23.40 -6.13
C TRP A 29 -2.32 22.55 -7.06
N GLN A 30 -1.14 23.05 -7.43
CA GLN A 30 -0.14 22.29 -8.18
C GLN A 30 0.69 21.49 -7.18
N GLY A 31 0.09 20.41 -6.66
CA GLY A 31 0.84 19.36 -5.98
C GLY A 31 1.86 18.77 -6.95
N ARG A 32 3.10 18.57 -6.48
CA ARG A 32 4.21 18.02 -7.27
C ARG A 32 3.76 16.72 -7.97
N LYS A 33 3.91 16.65 -9.29
CA LYS A 33 3.70 15.43 -10.10
C LYS A 33 4.80 14.38 -9.88
N ASP A 34 5.78 14.70 -9.04
CA ASP A 34 7.10 14.10 -9.03
C ASP A 34 7.36 13.19 -7.81
N ASN A 35 6.44 13.12 -6.85
CA ASN A 35 6.52 12.18 -5.71
C ASN A 35 5.46 11.06 -5.83
N ALA A 36 5.64 10.16 -6.80
CA ALA A 36 4.83 8.95 -6.99
C ALA A 36 5.20 7.81 -6.01
N GLY A 37 5.76 8.15 -4.85
CA GLY A 37 6.25 7.19 -3.86
C GLY A 37 5.16 6.29 -3.30
N ILE A 38 5.53 5.05 -3.00
CA ILE A 38 4.70 4.06 -2.32
C ILE A 38 5.18 3.95 -0.86
N LEU A 39 4.28 4.17 0.10
CA LEU A 39 4.48 3.73 1.48
C LEU A 39 3.97 2.30 1.61
N PHE A 40 4.89 1.36 1.78
CA PHE A 40 4.58 -0.03 2.11
C PHE A 40 4.29 -0.12 3.61
N VAL A 41 3.09 -0.58 3.96
CA VAL A 41 2.57 -0.67 5.33
C VAL A 41 2.46 -2.15 5.67
N VAL A 42 3.45 -2.66 6.41
CA VAL A 42 3.55 -4.07 6.79
C VAL A 42 2.96 -4.27 8.18
N LEU A 43 2.04 -5.21 8.28
CA LEU A 43 1.48 -5.69 9.54
C LEU A 43 2.21 -6.96 9.93
N SER A 44 2.66 -7.03 11.19
CA SER A 44 3.35 -8.20 11.71
C SER A 44 2.89 -8.52 13.13
N HIS A 45 3.27 -9.70 13.61
CA HIS A 45 3.23 -10.06 15.03
C HIS A 45 4.66 -10.20 15.58
N SER A 46 4.87 -9.98 16.86
CA SER A 46 6.17 -10.01 17.55
C SER A 46 6.86 -11.36 17.42
N SER A 47 6.10 -12.45 17.38
CA SER A 47 6.62 -13.79 17.09
C SER A 47 7.25 -13.94 15.70
N ASN A 48 6.98 -13.00 14.79
CA ASN A 48 7.38 -13.06 13.39
C ASN A 48 8.52 -12.07 13.06
N TYR A 49 8.96 -11.24 14.00
CA TYR A 49 9.96 -10.21 13.74
C TYR A 49 11.29 -10.81 13.26
N GLU A 50 11.83 -11.80 13.98
CA GLU A 50 13.10 -12.47 13.61
C GLU A 50 12.93 -13.55 12.51
N THR A 51 11.77 -13.63 11.86
CA THR A 51 11.51 -14.61 10.81
C THR A 51 10.97 -13.95 9.55
N GLN A 52 9.72 -13.48 9.59
CA GLN A 52 9.01 -12.95 8.43
C GLN A 52 9.45 -11.51 8.12
N VAL A 53 9.54 -10.65 9.14
CA VAL A 53 10.06 -9.29 8.95
C VAL A 53 11.50 -9.34 8.49
N ASP A 54 12.36 -10.15 9.12
CA ASP A 54 13.73 -10.38 8.63
C ASP A 54 13.75 -10.88 7.18
N ALA A 55 12.84 -11.77 6.76
CA ALA A 55 12.76 -12.22 5.37
C ALA A 55 12.37 -11.09 4.41
N ILE A 56 11.42 -10.23 4.80
CA ILE A 56 11.05 -9.02 4.04
C ILE A 56 12.27 -8.11 3.91
N MET A 57 12.96 -7.80 5.01
CA MET A 57 14.09 -6.87 5.03
C MET A 57 15.30 -7.39 4.26
N ASN A 58 15.51 -8.70 4.23
CA ASN A 58 16.57 -9.34 3.44
C ASN A 58 16.19 -9.57 1.96
N THR A 59 14.98 -9.18 1.56
CA THR A 59 14.49 -9.29 0.19
C THR A 59 13.87 -7.97 -0.29
N TRP A 60 12.58 -7.95 -0.62
CA TRP A 60 11.92 -6.80 -1.26
C TRP A 60 11.87 -5.57 -0.35
N GLY A 61 11.76 -5.74 0.97
CA GLY A 61 11.81 -4.63 1.92
C GLY A 61 13.17 -3.91 1.94
N GLY A 62 14.25 -4.63 1.63
CA GLY A 62 15.58 -4.05 1.43
C GLY A 62 15.62 -3.12 0.21
N ASP A 63 15.07 -3.56 -0.92
CA ASP A 63 15.02 -2.81 -2.18
C ASP A 63 14.18 -1.52 -2.05
N VAL A 64 13.10 -1.54 -1.25
CA VAL A 64 12.29 -0.34 -0.94
C VAL A 64 13.17 0.76 -0.36
N ARG A 65 14.11 0.41 0.54
CA ARG A 65 14.97 1.39 1.22
C ARG A 65 16.05 1.98 0.31
N GLU A 66 16.40 1.31 -0.77
CA GLU A 66 17.34 1.86 -1.76
C GLU A 66 16.69 2.92 -2.65
N VAL A 67 15.38 2.85 -2.86
CA VAL A 67 14.65 3.80 -3.69
C VAL A 67 14.13 4.95 -2.85
N ARG A 68 14.77 6.11 -2.97
CA ARG A 68 14.47 7.34 -2.20
C ARG A 68 13.02 7.83 -2.23
N ALA A 69 12.21 7.39 -3.18
CA ALA A 69 10.81 7.79 -3.29
C ALA A 69 9.87 6.93 -2.45
N ASP A 70 10.28 5.71 -2.08
CA ASP A 70 9.43 4.75 -1.38
C ASP A 70 9.81 4.66 0.11
N GLY A 71 8.87 4.17 0.90
CA GLY A 71 9.00 4.08 2.34
C GLY A 71 8.44 2.78 2.87
N LEU A 72 8.88 2.40 4.06
CA LEU A 72 8.41 1.21 4.77
C LEU A 72 7.97 1.61 6.18
N LEU A 73 6.73 1.29 6.51
CA LEU A 73 6.12 1.42 7.83
C LEU A 73 5.80 0.01 8.32
N ILE A 74 6.33 -0.38 9.48
CA ILE A 74 6.07 -1.69 10.07
C ILE A 74 5.32 -1.49 11.39
N VAL A 75 4.16 -2.15 11.50
CA VAL A 75 3.28 -2.08 12.67
C VAL A 75 3.02 -3.48 13.19
N GLY A 76 3.19 -3.68 14.50
CA GLY A 76 2.86 -4.93 15.17
C GLY A 76 2.31 -4.72 16.57
N ASP A 77 2.27 -5.78 17.36
CA ASP A 77 1.79 -5.80 18.75
C ASP A 77 2.83 -5.26 19.74
N GLU A 78 4.12 -5.53 19.51
CA GLU A 78 5.23 -5.04 20.34
C GLU A 78 6.14 -4.06 19.60
N ALA A 79 6.64 -3.04 20.31
CA ALA A 79 7.52 -2.04 19.71
C ALA A 79 8.97 -2.55 19.63
N ARG A 80 9.64 -2.28 18.51
CA ARG A 80 11.08 -2.53 18.31
C ARG A 80 11.76 -1.25 17.83
N PRO A 81 12.09 -0.32 18.74
CA PRO A 81 12.71 0.95 18.37
C PRO A 81 14.15 0.80 17.85
N ASP A 82 14.76 -0.36 18.07
CA ASP A 82 16.10 -0.74 17.60
C ASP A 82 16.10 -1.39 16.20
N HIS A 83 14.92 -1.79 15.69
CA HIS A 83 14.76 -2.24 14.31
C HIS A 83 14.79 -1.05 13.34
N GLU A 84 15.15 -1.29 12.09
CA GLU A 84 15.28 -0.24 11.07
C GLU A 84 14.56 -0.69 9.76
N PRO A 85 13.39 -0.10 9.43
CA PRO A 85 12.71 1.00 10.14
C PRO A 85 12.14 0.55 11.50
N PRO A 86 11.97 1.45 12.49
CA PRO A 86 11.41 1.08 13.79
C PRO A 86 10.05 0.38 13.66
N ILE A 87 9.85 -0.72 14.37
CA ILE A 87 8.54 -1.40 14.41
C ILE A 87 7.68 -0.72 15.46
N MET A 88 6.52 -0.21 15.04
CA MET A 88 5.55 0.42 15.92
C MET A 88 4.71 -0.64 16.64
N GLY A 89 4.74 -0.65 17.97
CA GLY A 89 3.93 -1.55 18.79
C GLY A 89 2.56 -0.96 19.15
N VAL A 90 1.51 -1.75 19.00
CA VAL A 90 0.10 -1.34 19.16
C VAL A 90 -0.61 -2.28 20.13
N SER A 91 -0.17 -2.24 21.39
CA SER A 91 -0.65 -3.17 22.43
C SER A 91 -2.11 -2.97 22.86
N MET A 92 -2.71 -1.80 22.55
CA MET A 92 -4.11 -1.49 22.85
C MET A 92 -5.13 -2.32 22.04
N CYS A 93 -4.70 -2.96 20.95
CA CYS A 93 -5.57 -3.76 20.09
C CYS A 93 -5.78 -5.19 20.61
N GLY A 94 -5.01 -5.63 21.61
CA GLY A 94 -4.97 -7.02 22.04
C GLY A 94 -4.11 -7.90 21.12
N ASP A 95 -4.24 -9.21 21.29
CA ASP A 95 -3.40 -10.21 20.64
C ASP A 95 -4.25 -11.38 20.14
N ASP A 96 -4.74 -11.24 18.90
CA ASP A 96 -5.40 -12.29 18.14
C ASP A 96 -5.25 -12.06 16.61
N HIS A 97 -5.46 -13.11 15.82
CA HIS A 97 -5.33 -13.08 14.36
C HIS A 97 -6.54 -12.46 13.62
N GLY A 98 -7.58 -12.01 14.34
CA GLY A 98 -8.78 -11.44 13.75
C GLY A 98 -9.00 -9.98 14.13
N LYS A 99 -9.72 -9.73 15.22
CA LYS A 99 -10.11 -8.37 15.63
C LYS A 99 -8.91 -7.52 16.03
N ALA A 100 -7.93 -8.10 16.72
CA ALA A 100 -6.72 -7.36 17.09
C ALA A 100 -5.89 -6.97 15.85
N LEU A 101 -5.80 -7.84 14.84
CA LEU A 101 -5.18 -7.52 13.56
C LEU A 101 -5.94 -6.40 12.83
N CYS A 102 -7.28 -6.47 12.76
CA CYS A 102 -8.09 -5.41 12.16
C CYS A 102 -7.91 -4.06 12.87
N CYS A 103 -7.83 -4.10 14.20
CA CYS A 103 -7.55 -2.92 14.99
C CYS A 103 -6.17 -2.32 14.63
N ARG A 104 -5.15 -3.17 14.47
CA ARG A 104 -3.79 -2.77 14.05
C ARG A 104 -3.76 -2.22 12.62
N ILE A 105 -4.53 -2.77 11.68
CA ILE A 105 -4.70 -2.20 10.33
C ILE A 105 -5.25 -0.79 10.41
N GLY A 106 -6.30 -0.59 11.21
CA GLY A 106 -6.91 0.72 11.40
C GLY A 106 -5.91 1.74 11.96
N TYR A 107 -5.09 1.34 12.93
CA TYR A 107 -4.00 2.16 13.46
C TYR A 107 -2.91 2.43 12.41
N ALA A 108 -2.47 1.41 11.69
CA ALA A 108 -1.44 1.52 10.66
C ALA A 108 -1.84 2.48 9.54
N LEU A 109 -3.10 2.46 9.10
CA LEU A 109 -3.62 3.40 8.11
C LEU A 109 -3.72 4.83 8.65
N GLN A 110 -3.97 5.02 9.95
CA GLN A 110 -3.90 6.34 10.58
C GLN A 110 -2.47 6.88 10.60
N GLU A 111 -1.49 6.03 10.91
CA GLU A 111 -0.06 6.40 10.87
C GLU A 111 0.39 6.70 9.44
N ALA A 112 -0.02 5.87 8.47
CA ALA A 112 0.23 6.08 7.05
C ALA A 112 -0.36 7.42 6.57
N ALA A 113 -1.56 7.78 7.03
CA ALA A 113 -2.22 9.02 6.65
C ALA A 113 -1.46 10.29 7.10
N LYS A 114 -0.60 10.20 8.12
CA LYS A 114 0.29 11.31 8.50
C LYS A 114 1.34 11.61 7.43
N GLN A 115 1.57 10.67 6.51
CA GLN A 115 2.56 10.76 5.43
C GLN A 115 1.91 11.05 4.06
N LEU A 116 0.67 11.55 4.04
CA LEU A 116 -0.06 11.93 2.83
C LEU A 116 0.66 12.99 1.98
N GLU A 117 1.57 13.78 2.55
CA GLU A 117 2.33 14.79 1.80
C GLU A 117 3.66 14.23 1.25
N GLU A 118 4.08 13.04 1.69
CA GLU A 118 5.32 12.39 1.28
C GLU A 118 5.07 11.33 0.20
N TYR A 119 3.97 10.56 0.33
CA TYR A 119 3.65 9.44 -0.56
C TYR A 119 2.34 9.65 -1.33
N SER A 120 2.29 9.03 -2.51
CA SER A 120 1.12 9.05 -3.40
C SER A 120 0.27 7.77 -3.29
N TRP A 121 0.87 6.68 -2.80
CA TRP A 121 0.26 5.36 -2.73
C TRP A 121 0.59 4.70 -1.39
N PHE A 122 -0.36 3.94 -0.86
CA PHE A 122 -0.24 3.26 0.43
C PHE A 122 -0.59 1.80 0.24
N PHE A 123 0.38 0.91 0.41
CA PHE A 123 0.24 -0.53 0.15
C PHE A 123 0.24 -1.29 1.47
N VAL A 124 -0.93 -1.73 1.91
CA VAL A 124 -1.10 -2.53 3.12
C VAL A 124 -0.83 -4.00 2.81
N LEU A 125 0.01 -4.65 3.62
CA LEU A 125 0.57 -5.97 3.38
C LEU A 125 0.68 -6.76 4.70
N ASP A 126 0.48 -8.07 4.62
CA ASP A 126 0.85 -9.02 5.69
C ASP A 126 2.36 -9.34 5.64
N ASP A 127 2.90 -9.87 6.74
CA ASP A 127 4.31 -10.20 6.89
C ASP A 127 4.76 -11.45 6.10
N ASP A 128 3.83 -12.24 5.58
CA ASP A 128 4.06 -13.43 4.76
C ASP A 128 4.01 -13.16 3.23
N VAL A 129 3.92 -11.89 2.81
CA VAL A 129 3.80 -11.49 1.41
C VAL A 129 5.15 -11.16 0.76
N TYR A 130 5.34 -11.64 -0.47
CA TYR A 130 6.43 -11.18 -1.34
C TYR A 130 5.94 -10.16 -2.38
N VAL A 131 6.60 -9.01 -2.47
CA VAL A 131 6.24 -7.95 -3.42
C VAL A 131 7.27 -7.85 -4.54
N ASN A 132 6.81 -7.96 -5.79
CA ASN A 132 7.58 -7.52 -6.95
C ASN A 132 7.37 -6.00 -7.13
N ILE A 133 8.36 -5.20 -6.68
CA ILE A 133 8.26 -3.74 -6.61
C ILE A 133 8.10 -3.11 -8.00
N ASP A 134 8.82 -3.60 -9.01
CA ASP A 134 8.74 -3.05 -10.37
C ASP A 134 7.35 -3.27 -10.96
N ASN A 135 6.76 -4.44 -10.76
CA ASN A 135 5.38 -4.72 -11.18
C ASN A 135 4.37 -3.85 -10.43
N ALA A 136 4.57 -3.65 -9.12
CA ALA A 136 3.71 -2.77 -8.33
C ALA A 136 3.76 -1.33 -8.86
N ARG A 137 4.96 -0.78 -9.10
CA ARG A 137 5.14 0.55 -9.70
C ARG A 137 4.52 0.63 -11.09
N GLN A 138 4.77 -0.36 -11.94
CA GLN A 138 4.23 -0.39 -13.29
C GLN A 138 2.70 -0.38 -13.29
N ALA A 139 2.05 -1.08 -12.36
CA ALA A 139 0.61 -1.02 -12.19
C ALA A 139 0.15 0.42 -11.85
N LEU A 140 0.92 1.18 -11.09
CA LEU A 140 0.53 2.53 -10.65
C LEU A 140 0.87 3.63 -11.67
N LEU A 141 1.83 3.44 -12.58
CA LEU A 141 2.27 4.44 -13.56
C LEU A 141 1.16 5.05 -14.42
N ALA A 142 0.11 4.29 -14.71
CA ALA A 142 -1.00 4.73 -15.56
C ALA A 142 -2.17 5.36 -14.79
N ARG A 143 -2.02 5.57 -13.47
CA ARG A 143 -3.09 6.00 -12.57
C ARG A 143 -2.73 7.33 -11.90
N ASP A 144 -3.72 8.18 -11.73
CA ASP A 144 -3.54 9.44 -11.01
C ASP A 144 -3.82 9.22 -9.50
N PRO A 145 -2.86 9.44 -8.60
CA PRO A 145 -3.07 9.27 -7.15
C PRO A 145 -4.05 10.30 -6.55
N SER A 146 -4.45 11.33 -7.31
CA SER A 146 -5.52 12.26 -6.95
C SER A 146 -6.92 11.72 -7.23
N ASP A 147 -7.05 10.63 -7.99
CA ASP A 147 -8.31 9.92 -8.18
C ASP A 147 -8.61 8.99 -7.00
N LEU A 148 -9.89 8.70 -6.77
CA LEU A 148 -10.33 7.76 -5.73
C LEU A 148 -10.11 6.31 -6.18
N ILE A 149 -8.87 5.84 -6.08
CA ILE A 149 -8.45 4.50 -6.49
C ILE A 149 -8.08 3.64 -5.28
N ALA A 150 -8.58 2.40 -5.30
CA ALA A 150 -8.10 1.30 -4.49
C ALA A 150 -7.92 0.05 -5.39
N LEU A 151 -6.85 -0.71 -5.18
CA LEU A 151 -6.49 -1.91 -5.93
C LEU A 151 -6.23 -3.05 -4.94
N GLY A 152 -6.68 -4.25 -5.28
CA GLY A 152 -6.51 -5.43 -4.44
C GLY A 152 -7.44 -6.54 -4.92
N ILE A 153 -7.62 -7.56 -4.10
CA ILE A 153 -8.64 -8.59 -4.34
C ILE A 153 -9.97 -8.08 -3.79
N PRO A 154 -10.99 -7.80 -4.63
CA PRO A 154 -12.25 -7.25 -4.15
C PRO A 154 -13.16 -8.33 -3.52
N ASN A 155 -14.26 -7.89 -2.92
CA ASN A 155 -15.37 -8.72 -2.40
C ASN A 155 -15.06 -9.48 -1.09
N CYS A 156 -14.25 -8.88 -0.21
CA CYS A 156 -14.07 -9.33 1.17
C CYS A 156 -14.62 -8.33 2.22
N GLY A 157 -15.46 -7.38 1.81
CA GLY A 157 -16.23 -6.53 2.72
C GLY A 157 -17.70 -6.96 2.82
N VAL A 158 -18.50 -6.15 3.52
CA VAL A 158 -19.92 -6.45 3.79
C VAL A 158 -20.68 -6.61 2.47
N GLU A 159 -21.60 -7.58 2.39
CA GLU A 159 -22.39 -7.90 1.18
C GLU A 159 -22.90 -6.60 0.51
N ASP A 160 -22.68 -6.49 -0.80
CA ASP A 160 -22.99 -5.34 -1.67
C ASP A 160 -22.24 -4.00 -1.40
N ALA A 161 -21.45 -3.88 -0.32
CA ALA A 161 -20.69 -2.66 0.02
C ALA A 161 -19.25 -2.63 -0.54
N GLY A 162 -18.77 -3.74 -1.10
CA GLY A 162 -17.41 -3.84 -1.67
C GLY A 162 -16.38 -4.29 -0.63
N GLY A 163 -15.18 -3.73 -0.65
CA GLY A 163 -14.08 -4.08 0.26
C GLY A 163 -12.96 -4.91 -0.37
N PHE A 164 -11.82 -5.00 0.32
CA PHE A 164 -10.61 -5.66 -0.16
C PHE A 164 -10.14 -6.75 0.81
N CYS A 165 -9.76 -7.90 0.25
CA CYS A 165 -9.21 -9.00 1.02
C CYS A 165 -7.79 -8.64 1.50
N GLY A 166 -7.51 -8.89 2.78
CA GLY A 166 -6.24 -8.53 3.42
C GLY A 166 -5.04 -9.31 2.89
N GLY A 167 -5.14 -10.64 2.78
CA GLY A 167 -3.97 -11.53 2.66
C GLY A 167 -3.04 -11.30 1.46
N ALA A 168 -3.54 -10.83 0.32
CA ALA A 168 -2.67 -10.50 -0.83
C ALA A 168 -2.16 -9.05 -0.81
N GLY A 169 -2.63 -8.27 0.17
CA GLY A 169 -2.48 -6.83 0.26
C GLY A 169 -3.42 -6.04 -0.63
N TYR A 170 -3.51 -4.75 -0.33
CA TYR A 170 -4.27 -3.76 -1.09
C TYR A 170 -3.57 -2.40 -1.10
N ILE A 171 -3.72 -1.69 -2.21
CA ILE A 171 -3.13 -0.37 -2.44
C ILE A 171 -4.24 0.66 -2.48
N VAL A 172 -4.12 1.74 -1.72
CA VAL A 172 -4.98 2.91 -1.82
C VAL A 172 -4.20 4.12 -2.29
N SER A 173 -4.83 4.92 -3.15
CA SER A 173 -4.34 6.23 -3.56
C SER A 173 -4.34 7.23 -2.41
N GLN A 174 -3.50 8.26 -2.51
CA GLN A 174 -3.47 9.39 -1.59
C GLN A 174 -4.85 10.04 -1.43
N ALA A 175 -5.58 10.26 -2.52
CA ALA A 175 -6.93 10.81 -2.44
C ALA A 175 -7.91 9.89 -1.73
N SER A 176 -7.82 8.58 -1.92
CA SER A 176 -8.68 7.61 -1.22
C SER A 176 -8.38 7.57 0.27
N LEU A 177 -7.10 7.48 0.66
CA LEU A 177 -6.74 7.48 2.08
C LEU A 177 -7.14 8.81 2.75
N ARG A 178 -6.91 9.94 2.09
CA ARG A 178 -7.36 11.26 2.57
C ARG A 178 -8.88 11.31 2.76
N LYS A 179 -9.64 10.73 1.83
CA LYS A 179 -11.11 10.68 1.92
C LYS A 179 -11.59 9.81 3.08
N ILE A 180 -11.00 8.63 3.26
CA ILE A 180 -11.33 7.71 4.36
C ILE A 180 -11.03 8.37 5.72
N MET A 181 -9.96 9.15 5.81
CA MET A 181 -9.54 9.84 7.04
C MET A 181 -10.19 11.21 7.24
N ALA A 182 -11.09 11.65 6.35
CA ALA A 182 -11.59 13.03 6.33
C ALA A 182 -12.39 13.43 7.58
N ARG A 183 -13.01 12.48 8.27
CA ARG A 183 -13.73 12.73 9.54
C ARG A 183 -12.75 12.82 10.71
N SER A 184 -12.09 11.71 11.02
CA SER A 184 -10.93 11.60 11.91
C SER A 184 -10.38 10.17 11.85
N GLY A 185 -9.18 9.95 12.37
CA GLY A 185 -8.62 8.60 12.51
C GLY A 185 -9.47 7.71 13.43
N GLU A 186 -10.03 8.27 14.51
CA GLU A 186 -10.91 7.55 15.43
C GLU A 186 -12.26 7.19 14.79
N ALA A 187 -12.81 8.09 13.96
CA ALA A 187 -14.03 7.81 13.23
C ALA A 187 -13.83 6.68 12.21
N PHE A 188 -12.68 6.68 11.52
CA PHE A 188 -12.29 5.58 10.65
C PHE A 188 -12.10 4.28 11.42
N GLN A 189 -11.38 4.30 12.54
CA GLN A 189 -11.18 3.12 13.39
C GLN A 189 -12.52 2.51 13.82
N ALA A 190 -13.45 3.35 14.29
CA ALA A 190 -14.77 2.90 14.72
C ALA A 190 -15.58 2.29 13.57
N ASP A 191 -15.50 2.89 12.37
CA ASP A 191 -16.18 2.40 11.19
C ASP A 191 -15.60 1.07 10.69
N LEU A 192 -14.28 0.95 10.58
CA LEU A 192 -13.61 -0.31 10.24
C LEU A 192 -13.99 -1.42 11.21
N MET A 193 -13.86 -1.17 12.52
CA MET A 193 -14.18 -2.18 13.54
C MET A 193 -15.68 -2.51 13.61
N GLY A 194 -16.54 -1.61 13.15
CA GLY A 194 -17.99 -1.83 13.05
C GLY A 194 -18.41 -2.63 11.82
N ASN A 195 -17.58 -2.70 10.78
CA ASN A 195 -17.88 -3.34 9.49
C ASN A 195 -17.00 -4.56 9.21
N LEU A 196 -16.47 -5.21 10.25
CA LEU A 196 -15.68 -6.44 10.12
C LEU A 196 -16.52 -7.56 9.52
N VAL A 197 -15.97 -8.23 8.52
CA VAL A 197 -16.58 -9.42 7.91
C VAL A 197 -16.09 -10.66 8.63
N SER A 198 -17.03 -11.54 8.96
CA SER A 198 -16.71 -12.86 9.49
C SER A 198 -16.93 -13.92 8.41
N GLY A 199 -15.98 -14.84 8.29
CA GLY A 199 -16.15 -16.07 7.53
C GLY A 199 -17.28 -16.94 8.09
N ALA A 200 -17.63 -18.00 7.35
CA ALA A 200 -18.68 -18.94 7.74
C ALA A 200 -18.39 -19.65 9.09
N ASP A 201 -17.13 -19.69 9.51
CA ASP A 201 -16.64 -20.23 10.78
C ASP A 201 -16.59 -19.18 11.92
N GLY A 202 -16.99 -17.94 11.65
CA GLY A 202 -16.91 -16.82 12.59
C GLY A 202 -15.53 -16.15 12.67
N SER A 203 -14.55 -16.62 11.89
CA SER A 203 -13.22 -16.02 11.84
C SER A 203 -13.28 -14.64 11.19
N VAL A 204 -12.55 -13.68 11.74
CA VAL A 204 -12.37 -12.34 11.18
C VAL A 204 -10.97 -12.27 10.59
N TRP A 205 -10.83 -11.62 9.44
CA TRP A 205 -9.56 -11.45 8.74
C TRP A 205 -9.23 -9.97 8.57
N GLY A 206 -7.97 -9.66 8.23
CA GLY A 206 -7.48 -8.30 7.99
C GLY A 206 -8.03 -7.61 6.73
N ASP A 207 -9.31 -7.81 6.43
CA ASP A 207 -9.99 -7.26 5.27
C ASP A 207 -10.34 -5.78 5.49
N LEU A 208 -10.22 -4.97 4.44
CA LEU A 208 -10.60 -3.56 4.49
C LEU A 208 -12.05 -3.38 4.04
N SER A 209 -12.91 -3.00 4.97
CA SER A 209 -14.33 -2.68 4.73
C SER A 209 -14.76 -1.50 5.59
N VAL A 210 -15.34 -0.47 4.97
CA VAL A 210 -15.80 0.79 5.57
C VAL A 210 -17.09 1.27 4.90
N SER A 211 -17.91 2.06 5.59
CA SER A 211 -19.27 2.48 5.15
C SER A 211 -19.37 3.88 4.55
#